data_AF-A0A1D9GMB9-F1
#
_entry.id   AF-A0A1D9GMB9-F1
#
_cell.length_a   1.000
_cell.length_b   1.000
_cell.length_c   1.000
_cell.angle_alpha   90.00
_cell.angle_beta   90.00
_cell.angle_gamma   90.00
#
_symmetry.space_group_name_H-M   'P 1'
#
loop_
_entity.id
_entity.type
_entity.pdbx_description
1 polymer ?
#
loop_
_entity_poly.entity_id
_entity_poly.type
_entity_poly.pdbx_seq_one_letter_code
_entity_poly.pdbx_strand_id
1 'polypeptide(L)'
;MTKKEEVALKVFHEICKNWEVSEEDKDRLFGDQLDFDRISNLMTIYRYLHTILPSPVRANAWPRKPNKSFNGKSALEAMQDDPERVRKYLEKHL
;
A
#
# COMPACT_ATOMS: atom_id res chain seq x y z
N MET A 1 -20.24 -1.09 -13.28
CA MET A 1 -19.47 -0.97 -12.04
C MET A 1 -20.42 -1.10 -10.86
N THR A 2 -20.13 -1.96 -9.89
CA THR A 2 -20.94 -2.15 -8.69
C THR A 2 -20.54 -1.11 -7.62
N LYS A 3 -21.45 -0.81 -6.67
CA LYS A 3 -21.14 0.08 -5.54
C LYS A 3 -19.90 -0.36 -4.75
N LYS A 4 -19.67 -1.68 -4.63
CA LYS A 4 -18.50 -2.25 -3.94
C LYS A 4 -17.20 -1.93 -4.70
N GLU A 5 -17.22 -2.05 -6.02
CA GLU A 5 -16.07 -1.71 -6.89
C GLU A 5 -15.74 -0.22 -6.79
N GLU A 6 -16.76 0.65 -6.85
CA GLU A 6 -16.57 2.11 -6.70
C GLU A 6 -15.90 2.46 -5.37
N VAL A 7 -16.33 1.83 -4.28
CA VAL A 7 -15.73 2.05 -2.96
C VAL A 7 -14.29 1.57 -2.91
N ALA A 8 -13.99 0.38 -3.44
CA ALA A 8 -12.63 -0.14 -3.49
C ALA A 8 -11.69 0.78 -4.29
N LEU A 9 -12.13 1.28 -5.45
CA LEU A 9 -11.37 2.21 -6.27
C LEU A 9 -11.12 3.56 -5.56
N LYS A 10 -12.14 4.10 -4.87
CA LYS A 10 -11.97 5.33 -4.08
C LYS A 10 -10.94 5.14 -2.97
N VAL A 11 -10.98 4.02 -2.26
CA VAL A 11 -10.00 3.71 -1.21
C VAL A 11 -8.59 3.56 -1.79
N PHE A 12 -8.45 2.85 -2.91
CA PHE A 12 -7.17 2.72 -3.61
C PHE A 12 -6.57 4.08 -3.97
N HIS A 13 -7.36 4.95 -4.60
CA HIS A 13 -6.89 6.28 -5.00
C HIS A 13 -6.53 7.16 -3.79
N GLU A 14 -7.28 7.07 -2.70
CA GLU A 14 -6.98 7.82 -1.48
C GLU A 14 -5.67 7.35 -0.83
N ILE A 15 -5.40 6.04 -0.80
CA ILE A 15 -4.11 5.50 -0.34
C ILE A 15 -2.97 6.00 -1.23
N CYS A 16 -3.13 5.89 -2.56
CA CYS A 16 -2.11 6.33 -3.51
C CYS A 16 -1.81 7.82 -3.40
N LYS A 17 -2.84 8.64 -3.19
CA LYS A 17 -2.71 10.08 -2.96
C LYS A 17 -1.94 10.36 -1.68
N ASN A 18 -2.29 9.71 -0.56
CA ASN A 18 -1.61 9.91 0.72
C ASN A 18 -0.15 9.46 0.68
N TRP A 19 0.16 8.40 -0.07
CA TRP A 19 1.53 7.91 -0.25
C TRP A 19 2.31 8.65 -1.33
N GLU A 20 1.70 9.60 -2.05
CA GLU A 20 2.27 10.32 -3.19
C GLU A 20 2.83 9.35 -4.26
N VAL A 21 2.05 8.33 -4.59
CA VAL A 21 2.39 7.33 -5.64
C VAL A 21 2.32 7.98 -7.01
N SER A 22 3.34 7.77 -7.84
CA SER A 22 3.38 8.24 -9.23
C SER A 22 2.30 7.55 -10.09
N GLU A 23 1.87 8.14 -11.20
CA GLU A 23 0.88 7.48 -12.08
C GLU A 23 1.38 6.12 -12.59
N GLU A 24 2.67 6.03 -12.96
CA GLU A 24 3.31 4.78 -13.39
C GLU A 24 3.25 3.70 -12.31
N ASP A 25 3.53 4.08 -11.05
CA ASP A 25 3.48 3.13 -9.94
C ASP A 25 2.05 2.79 -9.52
N LYS A 26 1.07 3.67 -9.77
CA LYS A 26 -0.35 3.36 -9.52
C LYS A 26 -0.82 2.22 -10.42
N ASP A 27 -0.48 2.27 -11.71
CA ASP A 27 -0.86 1.20 -12.65
C ASP A 27 -0.25 -0.14 -12.22
N ARG A 28 1.02 -0.15 -11.84
CA ARG A 28 1.70 -1.35 -11.32
C ARG A 28 1.11 -1.84 -10.00
N LEU A 29 0.77 -0.92 -9.09
CA LEU A 29 0.21 -1.27 -7.78
C LEU A 29 -1.22 -1.80 -7.90
N PHE A 30 -2.00 -1.27 -8.85
CA PHE A 30 -3.36 -1.71 -9.15
C PHE A 30 -3.37 -3.11 -9.77
N GLY A 31 -2.46 -3.37 -10.71
CA GLY A 31 -2.42 -4.61 -11.50
C GLY A 31 -3.37 -4.56 -12.71
N ASP A 32 -3.50 -5.68 -13.41
CA ASP A 32 -4.24 -5.72 -14.68
C ASP A 32 -5.77 -5.58 -14.53
N GLN A 33 -6.31 -5.92 -13.36
CA GLN A 33 -7.74 -5.86 -13.06
C GLN A 33 -7.98 -5.62 -11.57
N LEU A 34 -9.20 -5.19 -11.21
CA LEU A 34 -9.59 -4.97 -9.82
C LEU A 34 -9.56 -6.27 -9.02
N ASP A 35 -8.66 -6.33 -8.03
CA ASP A 35 -8.54 -7.42 -7.07
C ASP A 35 -8.85 -6.92 -5.65
N PHE A 36 -9.94 -7.42 -5.05
CA PHE A 36 -10.35 -7.02 -3.71
C PHE A 36 -9.36 -7.46 -2.62
N ASP A 37 -8.63 -8.55 -2.80
CA ASP A 37 -7.65 -9.02 -1.82
C ASP A 37 -6.41 -8.10 -1.85
N ARG A 38 -5.99 -7.69 -3.05
CA ARG A 38 -4.95 -6.67 -3.22
C ARG A 38 -5.33 -5.35 -2.52
N ILE A 39 -6.52 -4.82 -2.79
CA ILE A 39 -7.00 -3.59 -2.13
C ILE A 39 -7.09 -3.76 -0.60
N SER A 40 -7.57 -4.92 -0.12
CA SER A 40 -7.69 -5.21 1.31
C SER A 40 -6.31 -5.27 2.00
N ASN A 41 -5.29 -5.80 1.32
CA ASN A 41 -3.92 -5.77 1.80
C ASN A 41 -3.39 -4.34 1.91
N LEU A 42 -3.58 -3.50 0.88
CA LEU A 42 -3.16 -2.10 0.90
C LEU A 42 -3.83 -1.31 2.03
N MET A 43 -5.13 -1.50 2.25
CA MET A 43 -5.87 -0.90 3.37
C MET A 43 -5.28 -1.31 4.73
N THR A 44 -4.95 -2.59 4.87
CA THR A 44 -4.38 -3.10 6.13
C THR A 44 -2.98 -2.56 6.38
N ILE A 45 -2.14 -2.47 5.34
CA ILE A 45 -0.82 -1.85 5.40
C ILE A 45 -0.94 -0.38 5.80
N TYR A 46 -1.83 0.37 5.15
CA TYR A 46 -2.10 1.77 5.50
C TYR A 46 -2.45 1.92 6.98
N ARG A 47 -3.38 1.11 7.49
CA ARG A 47 -3.77 1.09 8.90
C ARG A 47 -2.60 0.75 9.83
N TYR A 48 -1.82 -0.28 9.52
CA TYR A 48 -0.68 -0.70 10.35
C TYR A 48 0.38 0.39 10.42
N LEU A 49 0.71 1.06 9.31
CA LEU A 49 1.67 2.17 9.32
C LEU A 49 1.21 3.30 10.24
N HIS A 50 -0.08 3.66 10.23
CA HIS A 50 -0.64 4.68 11.11
C HIS A 50 -0.80 4.22 12.57
N THR A 51 -0.75 2.92 12.82
CA THR A 51 -0.75 2.36 14.18
C THR A 51 0.66 2.32 14.76
N ILE A 52 1.63 1.88 13.96
CA ILE A 52 3.04 1.70 14.38
C ILE A 52 3.76 3.05 14.48
N LEU A 53 3.48 3.97 13.55
CA LEU A 53 4.20 5.24 13.46
C LEU A 53 3.36 6.38 14.05
N PRO A 54 3.89 7.13 15.03
CA PRO A 54 3.12 8.18 15.72
C PRO A 54 2.86 9.43 14.88
N SER A 55 3.49 9.54 13.70
CA SER A 55 3.34 10.69 12.81
C SER A 55 2.69 10.24 11.50
N PRO A 56 1.50 10.78 11.15
CA PRO A 56 0.83 10.49 9.89
C PRO A 56 1.70 10.79 8.67
N VAL A 57 2.48 11.88 8.72
CA VAL A 57 3.44 12.25 7.66
C VAL A 57 4.51 11.17 7.50
N ARG A 58 5.05 10.64 8.62
CA ARG A 58 6.03 9.55 8.56
C ARG A 58 5.40 8.24 8.06
N ALA A 59 4.17 7.93 8.49
CA ALA A 59 3.43 6.76 8.03
C ALA A 59 3.20 6.81 6.52
N ASN A 60 2.78 7.96 6.00
CA ASN A 60 2.51 8.16 4.59
C ASN A 60 3.78 8.21 3.72
N ALA A 61 4.89 8.69 4.27
CA ALA A 61 6.17 8.71 3.55
C ALA A 61 6.91 7.36 3.56
N TRP A 62 6.59 6.46 4.50
CA TRP A 62 7.33 5.21 4.68
C TRP A 62 7.31 4.26 3.46
N PRO A 63 6.19 4.06 2.75
CA PRO A 63 6.13 3.12 1.62
C PRO A 63 7.17 3.36 0.54
N ARG A 64 7.53 4.63 0.29
CA ARG A 64 8.52 5.03 -0.73
C ARG A 64 9.96 4.97 -0.25
N LYS A 65 10.22 4.71 1.03
CA LYS A 65 11.59 4.66 1.56
C LYS A 65 12.24 3.30 1.26
N PRO A 66 13.52 3.28 0.85
CA PRO A 66 14.30 2.06 0.75
C PRO A 66 14.26 1.25 2.05
N ASN A 67 14.09 -0.07 1.94
CA ASN A 67 14.01 -0.97 3.07
C ASN A 67 14.92 -2.20 2.87
N LYS A 68 15.82 -2.44 3.82
CA LYS A 68 16.75 -3.57 3.77
C LYS A 68 16.05 -4.93 3.76
N SER A 69 14.88 -5.05 4.41
CA SER A 69 14.05 -6.27 4.42
C SER A 69 13.45 -6.58 3.04
N PHE A 70 13.46 -5.61 2.12
CA PHE A 70 13.02 -5.74 0.73
C PHE A 70 14.20 -5.62 -0.23
N ASN A 71 15.39 -6.08 0.17
CA ASN A 71 16.62 -6.06 -0.64
C ASN A 71 17.03 -4.65 -1.11
N GLY A 72 16.76 -3.63 -0.29
CA GLY A 72 17.05 -2.24 -0.61
C GLY A 72 15.98 -1.54 -1.44
N LYS A 73 14.99 -2.27 -1.97
CA LYS A 73 13.81 -1.68 -2.59
C LYS A 73 12.90 -1.02 -1.55
N SER A 74 12.04 -0.13 -2.02
CA SER A 74 10.96 0.42 -1.20
C SER A 74 9.87 -0.62 -0.95
N ALA A 75 9.04 -0.36 0.07
CA ALA A 75 7.87 -1.20 0.30
C ALA A 75 6.83 -1.06 -0.83
N LEU A 76 6.75 0.13 -1.45
CA LEU A 76 5.90 0.40 -2.60
C LEU A 76 6.25 -0.53 -3.77
N GLU A 77 7.52 -0.65 -4.11
CA GLU A 77 7.99 -1.59 -5.15
C GLU A 77 7.66 -3.04 -4.76
N ALA A 78 7.85 -3.43 -3.51
CA ALA A 78 7.51 -4.78 -3.06
C ALA A 78 6.00 -5.08 -3.14
N MET A 79 5.13 -4.07 -2.92
CA MET A 79 3.68 -4.19 -3.04
C MET A 79 3.20 -4.29 -4.49
N GLN A 80 3.98 -3.84 -5.48
CA GLN A 80 3.65 -4.04 -6.89
C GLN A 80 3.63 -5.53 -7.24
N ASP A 81 4.57 -6.30 -6.69
CA ASP A 81 4.60 -7.75 -6.82
C ASP A 81 3.56 -8.40 -5.89
N ASP A 82 3.74 -8.26 -4.56
CA ASP A 82 2.94 -8.94 -3.55
C ASP A 82 2.75 -8.06 -2.29
N PRO A 83 1.59 -7.37 -2.16
CA PRO A 83 1.31 -6.57 -0.98
C PRO A 83 1.06 -7.41 0.27
N GLU A 84 0.68 -8.69 0.14
CA GLU A 84 0.52 -9.55 1.30
C GLU A 84 1.86 -9.76 2.02
N ARG A 85 2.96 -9.89 1.27
CA ARG A 85 4.31 -9.94 1.84
C ARG A 85 4.63 -8.72 2.70
N VAL A 86 4.26 -7.52 2.26
CA VAL A 86 4.48 -6.27 3.01
C VAL A 86 3.56 -6.19 4.22
N ARG A 87 2.30 -6.62 4.09
CA ARG A 87 1.36 -6.73 5.22
C ARG A 87 1.93 -7.63 6.32
N LYS A 88 2.35 -8.85 5.97
CA LYS A 88 2.94 -9.83 6.90
C LYS A 88 4.23 -9.33 7.54
N TYR A 89 5.01 -8.50 6.83
CA TYR A 89 6.18 -7.85 7.40
C TYR A 89 5.77 -6.86 8.52
N LEU A 90 4.80 -5.98 8.26
CA LEU A 90 4.34 -5.01 9.26
C LEU A 90 3.62 -5.66 10.44
N GLU A 91 2.89 -6.75 10.21
CA GLU A 91 2.20 -7.52 11.26
C GLU A 91 3.16 -8.00 12.36
N LYS A 92 4.41 -8.30 12.01
CA LYS A 92 5.47 -8.68 12.97
C LYS A 92 5.97 -7.51 13.84
N HIS A 93 5.55 -6.28 13.55
CA HIS A 93 5.98 -5.05 14.21
C HIS A 93 4.83 -4.34 14.93
N LEU A 94 3.66 -4.97 15.03
CA LEU A 94 2.51 -4.49 15.81
C LEU A 94 2.66 -4.82 17.30
#